data_AF-X1EJC3-F1
#
_entry.id   AF-X1EJC3-F1
#
_cell.length_a   1.000
_cell.length_b   1.000
_cell.length_c   1.000
_cell.angle_alpha   90.00
_cell.angle_beta   90.00
_cell.angle_gamma   90.00
#
_symmetry.space_group_name_H-M   'P 1'
#
loop_
_entity.id
_entity.type
_entity.pdbx_description
1 polymer ?
#
loop_
_entity_poly.entity_id
_entity_poly.type
_entity_poly.pdbx_seq_one_letter_code
_entity_poly.pdbx_strand_id
1 'polypeptide(L)' 'MTLTEKSCVRKYILDPYSARAFILNLEIQYDLTIRVCESAKHCSIFIDKEEKEDVPSHSQY' A
#
# COMPACT_ATOMS: atom_id res chain seq x y z
N MET A 1 -4.97 -20.34 21.59
CA MET A 1 -5.60 -19.15 21.00
C MET A 1 -4.83 -18.80 19.74
N THR A 2 -5.24 -19.31 18.59
CA THR A 2 -4.59 -19.01 17.30
C THR A 2 -5.36 -17.88 16.63
N LEU A 3 -4.82 -16.67 16.74
CA LEU A 3 -5.30 -15.51 15.99
C LEU A 3 -4.91 -15.75 14.52
N THR A 4 -5.78 -16.40 13.74
CA THR A 4 -5.65 -16.38 12.29
C THR A 4 -5.94 -14.96 11.84
N GLU A 5 -4.89 -14.15 11.65
CA GLU A 5 -4.96 -12.89 10.92
C GLU A 5 -5.56 -13.17 9.55
N LYS A 6 -6.87 -12.97 9.42
CA LYS A 6 -7.56 -12.95 8.13
C LYS A 6 -7.03 -11.73 7.39
N SER A 7 -6.01 -11.93 6.56
CA SER A 7 -5.59 -10.93 5.57
C SER A 7 -6.83 -10.51 4.77
N CYS A 8 -7.30 -9.30 5.01
CA CYS A 8 -8.49 -8.76 4.37
C CYS A 8 -8.10 -8.33 2.96
N VAL A 9 -8.06 -9.30 2.03
CA VAL A 9 -7.79 -9.02 0.63
C VAL A 9 -9.03 -8.35 0.03
N ARG A 10 -8.96 -7.03 -0.19
CA ARG A 10 -9.99 -6.30 -0.96
C ARG A 10 -9.62 -6.33 -2.43
N LYS A 11 -10.53 -6.85 -3.26
CA LYS A 11 -10.40 -6.87 -4.72
C LYS A 11 -11.15 -5.68 -5.30
N TYR A 12 -10.44 -4.89 -6.11
CA TYR A 12 -11.00 -3.78 -6.88
C TYR A 12 -10.96 -4.12 -8.37
N ILE A 13 -12.07 -3.89 -9.09
CA ILE A 13 -12.13 -4.00 -10.55
C ILE A 13 -12.33 -2.59 -11.06
N LEU A 14 -11.35 -2.09 -11.82
CA LEU A 14 -11.32 -0.72 -12.32
C LEU A 14 -11.03 -0.78 -13.82
N ASP A 15 -11.54 0.20 -14.56
CA ASP A 15 -11.11 0.42 -15.93
C ASP A 15 -9.64 0.93 -15.94
N PRO A 16 -8.93 0.78 -17.08
CA PRO A 16 -7.51 1.13 -17.16
C PRO A 16 -7.21 2.60 -16.85
N TYR A 17 -8.15 3.51 -17.18
CA TYR A 17 -7.96 4.94 -17.00
C TYR A 17 -8.13 5.34 -15.53
N SER A 18 -9.11 4.75 -14.84
CA SER A 18 -9.35 4.97 -13.42
C SER A 18 -8.38 4.23 -12.50
N ALA A 19 -7.76 3.15 -12.96
CA ALA A 19 -6.80 2.38 -12.16
C ALA A 19 -5.64 3.24 -11.65
N ARG A 20 -5.08 4.12 -12.50
CA ARG A 20 -3.98 5.01 -12.10
C ARG A 20 -4.40 6.04 -11.06
N ALA A 21 -5.58 6.66 -11.23
CA ALA A 21 -6.10 7.64 -10.27
C ALA A 21 -6.40 6.99 -8.91
N PHE A 22 -6.91 5.75 -8.91
CA PHE A 22 -7.14 5.00 -7.69
C PHE A 22 -5.84 4.67 -6.94
N ILE A 23 -4.80 4.24 -7.66
CA ILE A 23 -3.47 3.97 -7.07
C ILE A 23 -2.89 5.23 -6.43
N LEU A 24 -2.90 6.36 -7.15
CA LEU A 24 -2.42 7.64 -6.61
C LEU A 24 -3.18 8.06 -5.34
N ASN A 25 -4.49 7.83 -5.31
CA ASN A 25 -5.29 8.13 -4.12
C ASN A 25 -4.90 7.23 -2.93
N LEU A 26 -4.57 5.96 -3.17
CA LEU A 26 -4.07 5.07 -2.11
C LEU A 26 -2.68 5.48 -1.61
N GLU A 27 -1.78 5.91 -2.49
CA GLU A 27 -0.47 6.44 -2.11
C GLU A 27 -0.61 7.62 -1.14
N ILE A 28 -1.48 8.57 -1.47
CA ILE A 28 -1.73 9.76 -0.64
C ILE A 28 -2.44 9.41 0.68
N GLN A 29 -3.50 8.59 0.63
CA GLN A 29 -4.32 8.28 1.81
C GLN A 29 -3.56 7.48 2.87
N TYR A 30 -2.64 6.63 2.45
CA TYR A 30 -1.96 5.69 3.34
C TYR A 30 -0.45 5.92 3.45
N ASP A 31 0.07 7.00 2.85
CA ASP A 31 1.51 7.30 2.82
C ASP A 31 2.32 6.11 2.26
N LEU A 32 1.82 5.55 1.15
CA LEU A 32 2.41 4.38 0.50
C LEU A 32 3.18 4.82 -0.74
N THR A 33 4.24 4.11 -1.06
CA THR A 33 4.88 4.20 -2.38
C THR A 33 4.45 2.97 -3.19
N ILE A 34 3.70 3.18 -4.27
CA ILE A 34 3.21 2.10 -5.13
C ILE A 34 3.93 2.16 -6.48
N ARG A 35 4.77 1.16 -6.75
CA ARG A 35 5.51 1.06 -8.01
C ARG A 35 4.90 0.02 -8.91
N VAL A 36 4.54 0.42 -10.13
CA VAL A 36 4.01 -0.48 -11.15
C VAL A 36 5.12 -0.78 -12.16
N CYS A 37 5.53 -2.04 -12.24
CA CYS A 37 6.47 -2.52 -13.25
C CYS A 37 5.72 -3.34 -14.29
N GLU A 38 5.59 -2.80 -15.50
CA GLU A 38 5.00 -3.50 -16.63
C GLU A 38 6.07 -4.27 -17.40
N SER A 39 5.82 -5.57 -17.60
CA SER A 39 6.54 -6.43 -18.54
C SER A 39 5.58 -6.89 -19.64
N ALA A 40 6.11 -7.37 -20.76
CA ALA A 40 5.31 -7.80 -21.92
C ALA A 40 4.23 -8.88 -21.64
N LYS A 41 4.28 -9.55 -20.48
CA LYS A 41 3.36 -10.64 -20.10
C LYS A 41 2.67 -10.42 -18.75
N HIS A 42 3.23 -9.59 -17.89
CA HIS A 42 2.78 -9.44 -16.50
C HIS A 42 2.99 -8.01 -16.02
N CYS A 43 2.12 -7.57 -15.13
CA CYS A 43 2.27 -6.32 -14.40
C CYS A 43 2.48 -6.66 -12.93
N SER A 44 3.57 -6.16 -12.36
CA SER A 44 3.91 -6.34 -10.94
C SER A 44 3.68 -5.02 -10.21
N ILE A 45 3.00 -5.08 -9.06
CA ILE A 45 2.75 -3.92 -8.19
C ILE A 45 3.55 -4.14 -6.91
N PHE A 46 4.46 -3.22 -6.62
CA PHE A 46 5.21 -3.18 -5.36
C PHE A 46 4.63 -2.09 -4.49
N ILE A 47 4.38 -2.40 -3.22
CA ILE A 47 3.86 -1.44 -2.24
C ILE A 47 4.90 -1.36 -1.13
N ASP A 48 5.65 -0.27 -1.10
CA ASP A 48 6.55 0.03 0.01
C ASP A 48 5.75 0.84 1.04
N LYS A 49 5.72 0.36 2.27
CA LYS A 49 5.22 1.12 3.41
C LYS A 49 6.45 1.66 4.14
N GLU A 50 6.62 2.97 4.17
CA GLU A 50 7.58 3.55 5.10
C GLU A 50 7.07 3.27 6.51
N GLU A 51 7.76 2.38 7.23
CA GLU A 51 7.60 2.28 8.67
C GLU A 51 8.11 3.61 9.23
N LYS A 52 7.19 4.52 9.57
CA LYS A 52 7.53 5.61 10.47
C LYS A 52 8.04 4.95 11.74
N GLU A 53 9.35 5.00 11.97
CA GLU A 53 9.91 4.72 13.28
C GLU A 53 9.09 5.57 14.27
N ASP A 54 8.33 4.88 15.12
CA ASP A 54 7.72 5.49 16.29
C ASP A 54 8.90 5.92 17.17
N VAL A 55 9.40 7.13 16.93
CA VAL A 55 10.40 7.73 17.80
C VAL A 55 9.68 7.86 19.15
N PRO A 56 10.08 7.11 20.19
CA PRO A 56 9.48 7.29 21.49
C PRO A 56 9.86 8.70 21.91
N SER A 57 8.89 9.61 21.90
CA SER A 57 9.02 10.94 22.50
C SER A 57 9.03 10.78 24.03
N HIS A 58 10.04 10.08 24.54
CA HIS A 58 10.47 10.17 25.93
C HIS A 58 11.33 11.42 26.06
N SER A 59 10.67 12.57 26.08
CA SER A 59 11.19 13.75 26.78
C SER A 59 10.27 14.02 27.96
N GLN A 60 10.37 13.14 28.98
CA GLN A 60 10.24 13.61 30.34
C GLN A 60 11.56 14.32 30.66
N TYR A 61 11.52 15.65 30.79
CA TYR A 61 12.15 16.46 31.84
C TYR A 61 12.04 17.94 31.46
#